data_AF-A0A433MWI9-F1
#
_entry.id   AF-A0A433MWI9-F1
#
_cell.length_a   1.000
_cell.length_b   1.000
_cell.length_c   1.000
_cell.angle_alpha   90.00
_cell.angle_beta   90.00
_cell.angle_gamma   90.00
#
_symmetry.space_group_name_H-M   'P 1'
#
loop_
_entity.id
_entity.type
_entity.pdbx_description
1 polymer ?
#
loop_
_entity_poly.entity_id
_entity_poly.type
_entity_poly.pdbx_seq_one_letter_code
_entity_poly.pdbx_strand_id
1 'polypeptide(L)'
;MKLKQIYYGWLIELTPLPTGYLFNCWMPGEKTGFSDRQIYPTFVQALMAGKRRADLETVSLSLIHFLNQSYKLCNLSLPEYQALEKSVFDFVKQASRTDMDMPDTSTLKQANQILCFYKNTTSQIQIARISNFSNNKFEQVVFPGEQVLFEASPEAELEIHMGDTTGTVLANKILCSNLKVL
;
A
#
# COMPACT_ATOMS: atom_id res chain seq x y z
N MET A 1 11.24 7.24 -13.20
CA MET A 1 11.91 6.76 -11.96
C MET A 1 11.02 5.71 -11.32
N LYS A 2 11.55 4.60 -10.80
CA LYS A 2 10.72 3.61 -10.08
C LYS A 2 10.49 4.09 -8.66
N LEU A 3 9.24 4.11 -8.21
CA LEU A 3 8.87 4.51 -6.86
C LEU A 3 8.84 3.27 -5.98
N LYS A 4 9.38 3.36 -4.77
CA LYS A 4 9.53 2.22 -3.86
C LYS A 4 8.89 2.55 -2.53
N GLN A 5 8.05 1.65 -2.04
CA GLN A 5 7.40 1.78 -0.74
C GLN A 5 7.55 0.50 0.06
N ILE A 6 7.92 0.64 1.32
CA ILE A 6 7.97 -0.49 2.27
C ILE A 6 6.59 -0.57 2.94
N TYR A 7 6.02 -1.77 3.01
CA TYR A 7 4.72 -2.04 3.60
C TYR A 7 4.72 -3.37 4.34
N TYR A 8 4.69 -3.34 5.68
CA TYR A 8 4.74 -4.54 6.55
C TYR A 8 5.79 -5.58 6.14
N GLY A 9 7.00 -5.11 5.85
CA GLY A 9 8.10 -5.96 5.43
C GLY A 9 8.08 -6.31 3.94
N TRP A 10 7.09 -5.92 3.15
CA TRP A 10 7.12 -6.02 1.69
C TRP A 10 7.71 -4.75 1.07
N LEU A 11 8.40 -4.90 -0.06
CA LEU A 11 8.80 -3.81 -0.94
C LEU A 11 7.82 -3.77 -2.13
N ILE A 12 7.04 -2.71 -2.22
CA ILE A 12 6.15 -2.42 -3.33
C ILE A 12 6.89 -1.46 -4.27
N GLU A 13 7.22 -1.94 -5.47
CA GLU A 13 7.84 -1.16 -6.54
C GLU A 13 6.79 -0.75 -7.56
N LEU A 14 6.62 0.55 -7.76
CA LEU A 14 5.68 1.15 -8.70
C LEU A 14 6.44 1.70 -9.91
N THR A 15 6.07 1.22 -11.09
CA THR A 15 6.67 1.58 -12.36
C THR A 15 5.69 2.44 -13.16
N PRO A 16 5.99 3.73 -13.38
CA PRO A 16 5.14 4.59 -14.21
C PRO A 16 5.22 4.18 -15.68
N LEU A 17 4.08 4.20 -16.35
CA LEU A 17 3.88 3.96 -17.77
C LEU A 17 3.14 5.17 -18.40
N PRO A 18 3.16 5.33 -19.73
CA PRO A 18 2.43 6.41 -20.40
C PRO A 18 0.93 6.44 -20.11
N THR A 19 0.34 5.29 -19.78
CA THR A 19 -1.10 5.09 -19.58
C THR A 19 -1.48 4.78 -18.13
N GLY A 20 -0.54 4.87 -17.18
CA GLY A 20 -0.79 4.56 -15.76
C GLY A 20 0.43 4.01 -15.03
N TYR A 21 0.21 3.05 -14.14
CA TYR A 21 1.22 2.48 -13.26
C TYR A 21 1.11 0.96 -13.21
N LEU A 22 2.25 0.27 -13.14
CA LEU A 22 2.35 -1.13 -12.75
C LEU A 22 2.95 -1.22 -11.35
N PHE A 23 2.56 -2.23 -10.57
CA PHE A 23 3.24 -2.55 -9.32
C PHE A 23 3.94 -3.91 -9.40
N ASN A 24 4.98 -4.09 -8.59
CA ASN A 24 5.56 -5.38 -8.25
C ASN A 24 5.79 -5.43 -6.74
N CYS A 25 5.34 -6.48 -6.08
CA CYS A 25 5.56 -6.72 -4.66
C CYS A 25 6.68 -7.73 -4.47
N TRP A 26 7.61 -7.41 -3.58
CA TRP A 26 8.80 -8.21 -3.29
C TRP A 26 8.90 -8.44 -1.79
N MET A 27 9.23 -9.66 -1.38
CA MET A 27 9.69 -9.90 0.00
C MET A 27 11.20 -9.64 0.09
N PRO A 28 11.70 -8.90 1.08
CA PRO A 28 13.12 -8.66 1.31
C PRO A 28 13.85 -9.99 1.46
N GLY A 29 14.71 -10.32 0.49
CA GLY A 29 15.49 -11.55 0.47
C GLY A 29 15.01 -12.58 -0.57
N GLU A 30 13.82 -12.45 -1.12
CA GLU A 30 13.35 -13.32 -2.21
C GLU A 30 13.61 -12.73 -3.59
N LYS A 31 13.86 -13.61 -4.58
CA LYS A 31 14.04 -13.22 -5.99
C LYS A 31 12.73 -13.17 -6.78
N THR A 32 11.62 -13.60 -6.19
CA THR A 32 10.33 -13.73 -6.87
C THR A 32 9.48 -12.51 -6.57
N GLY A 33 9.06 -11.79 -7.61
CA GLY A 33 8.16 -10.64 -7.51
C GLY A 33 6.74 -11.04 -7.89
N PHE A 34 5.75 -10.52 -7.17
CA PHE A 34 4.34 -10.73 -7.47
C PHE A 34 3.73 -9.47 -8.09
N SER A 35 3.00 -9.65 -9.19
CA SER A 35 2.19 -8.61 -9.83
C SER A 35 1.03 -9.24 -10.59
N ASP A 36 -0.01 -8.48 -10.88
CA ASP A 36 -1.21 -8.94 -11.59
C ASP A 36 -1.24 -8.53 -13.08
N ARG A 37 -0.16 -7.89 -13.58
CA ARG A 37 -0.01 -7.41 -14.96
C ARG A 37 -1.07 -6.38 -15.38
N GLN A 38 -1.86 -5.85 -14.45
CA GLN A 38 -2.87 -4.82 -14.71
C GLN A 38 -2.24 -3.42 -14.65
N ILE A 39 -2.57 -2.57 -15.63
CA ILE A 39 -2.16 -1.17 -15.61
C ILE A 39 -3.21 -0.37 -14.84
N TYR A 40 -2.78 0.31 -13.79
CA TYR A 40 -3.62 1.14 -12.94
C TYR A 40 -3.54 2.60 -13.39
N PRO A 41 -4.68 3.27 -13.63
CA PRO A 41 -4.72 4.68 -14.04
C PRO A 41 -3.94 5.64 -13.12
N THR A 42 -3.97 5.42 -11.79
CA THR A 42 -3.34 6.33 -10.82
C THR A 42 -2.32 5.62 -9.92
N PHE A 43 -1.43 6.40 -9.31
CA PHE A 43 -0.42 5.87 -8.38
C PHE A 43 -1.11 5.25 -7.17
N VAL A 44 -2.14 5.92 -6.64
CA VAL A 44 -2.88 5.45 -5.47
C VAL A 44 -3.58 4.13 -5.74
N GLN A 45 -4.20 3.97 -6.92
CA GLN A 45 -4.81 2.69 -7.31
C GLN A 45 -3.78 1.57 -7.39
N ALA A 46 -2.64 1.82 -8.02
CA ALA A 46 -1.54 0.85 -8.13
C ALA A 46 -0.95 0.49 -6.76
N LEU A 47 -0.77 1.47 -5.88
CA LEU A 47 -0.27 1.25 -4.53
C LEU A 47 -1.25 0.45 -3.68
N MET A 48 -2.55 0.76 -3.76
CA MET A 48 -3.58 0.00 -3.05
C MET A 48 -3.63 -1.45 -3.54
N ALA A 49 -3.57 -1.67 -4.85
CA ALA A 49 -3.51 -3.02 -5.41
C ALA A 49 -2.25 -3.77 -4.93
N GLY A 50 -1.09 -3.10 -4.93
CA GLY A 50 0.15 -3.66 -4.39
C GLY A 50 0.04 -4.04 -2.91
N LYS A 51 -0.57 -3.18 -2.07
CA LYS A 51 -0.81 -3.47 -0.65
C LYS A 51 -1.74 -4.67 -0.46
N ARG A 52 -2.86 -4.71 -1.18
CA ARG A 52 -3.78 -5.87 -1.16
C ARG A 52 -3.08 -7.15 -1.56
N ARG A 53 -2.22 -7.10 -2.60
CA ARG A 53 -1.44 -8.26 -3.02
C ARG A 53 -0.46 -8.71 -1.94
N ALA A 54 0.24 -7.78 -1.29
CA ALA A 54 1.14 -8.07 -0.17
C ALA A 54 0.40 -8.70 1.03
N ASP A 55 -0.78 -8.19 1.38
CA ASP A 55 -1.62 -8.75 2.45
C ASP A 55 -2.07 -10.17 2.10
N LEU A 56 -2.53 -10.40 0.87
CA LEU A 56 -2.97 -11.72 0.41
C LEU A 56 -1.83 -12.76 0.45
N GLU A 57 -0.64 -12.39 -0.03
CA GLU A 57 0.52 -13.29 0.03
C GLU A 57 1.00 -13.53 1.45
N THR A 58 0.90 -12.53 2.34
CA THR A 58 1.20 -12.70 3.77
C THR A 58 0.29 -13.74 4.42
N VAL A 59 -1.01 -13.68 4.15
CA VAL A 59 -1.99 -14.66 4.64
C VAL A 59 -1.68 -16.05 4.06
N SER A 60 -1.42 -16.14 2.76
CA SER A 60 -1.04 -17.39 2.08
C SER A 60 0.16 -18.05 2.74
N LEU A 61 1.26 -17.32 2.89
CA LEU A 61 2.49 -17.82 3.51
C LEU A 61 2.28 -18.25 4.96
N SER A 62 1.47 -17.51 5.72
CA SER A 62 1.14 -17.85 7.10
C SER A 62 0.36 -19.17 7.19
N LEU A 63 -0.61 -19.37 6.30
CA LEU A 63 -1.38 -20.63 6.22
C LEU A 63 -0.49 -21.79 5.80
N ILE A 64 0.34 -21.63 4.77
CA ILE A 64 1.29 -22.66 4.33
C ILE A 64 2.28 -23.00 5.44
N HIS A 65 2.77 -22.01 6.20
CA HIS A 65 3.63 -22.25 7.34
C HIS A 65 2.92 -23.10 8.42
N PHE A 66 1.67 -22.75 8.75
CA PHE A 66 0.85 -23.50 9.70
C PHE A 66 0.57 -24.94 9.23
N LEU A 67 0.25 -25.15 7.95
CA LEU A 67 0.05 -26.48 7.37
C LEU A 67 1.33 -27.31 7.46
N ASN A 68 2.47 -26.72 7.14
CA ASN A 68 3.77 -27.37 7.26
C ASN A 68 4.09 -27.80 8.70
N GLN A 69 3.81 -26.93 9.68
CA GLN A 69 3.96 -27.27 11.09
C GLN A 69 3.02 -28.41 11.50
N SER A 70 1.75 -28.36 11.10
CA SER A 70 0.75 -29.37 11.41
C SER A 70 1.09 -30.73 10.81
N TYR A 71 1.61 -30.76 9.58
CA TYR A 71 2.10 -31.98 8.93
C TYR A 71 3.30 -32.57 9.67
N LYS A 72 4.28 -31.74 10.08
CA LYS A 72 5.44 -32.17 10.86
C LYS A 72 5.07 -32.76 12.22
N LEU A 73 4.02 -32.25 12.85
CA LEU A 73 3.50 -32.77 14.13
C LEU A 73 2.60 -34.00 13.94
N CYS A 74 2.49 -34.53 12.71
CA CYS A 74 1.64 -35.67 12.35
C CYS A 74 0.14 -35.45 12.63
N ASN A 75 -0.31 -34.18 12.69
CA ASN A 75 -1.72 -33.83 12.83
C ASN A 75 -2.48 -33.89 11.49
N LEU A 76 -1.76 -33.99 10.37
CA LEU A 76 -2.32 -34.08 9.02
C LEU A 76 -1.68 -35.26 8.27
N SER A 77 -2.49 -36.03 7.55
CA SER A 77 -2.00 -36.96 6.54
C SER A 77 -1.51 -36.22 5.29
N LEU A 78 -0.67 -36.89 4.48
CA LEU A 78 -0.16 -36.30 3.23
C LEU A 78 -1.28 -35.87 2.26
N PRO A 79 -2.35 -36.67 2.04
CA PRO A 79 -3.46 -36.26 1.18
C PRO A 79 -4.20 -35.03 1.71
N GLU A 80 -4.40 -34.93 3.03
CA GLU A 80 -5.04 -33.76 3.65
C GLU A 80 -4.19 -32.51 3.50
N TYR A 81 -2.87 -32.62 3.73
CA TYR A 81 -1.93 -31.52 3.50
C TYR A 81 -2.01 -31.02 2.05
N GLN A 82 -1.96 -31.93 1.07
CA GLN A 82 -2.01 -31.57 -0.36
C GLN A 82 -3.34 -30.93 -0.75
N ALA A 83 -4.45 -31.43 -0.21
CA ALA A 83 -5.77 -30.85 -0.45
C ALA A 83 -5.89 -29.43 0.12
N LEU A 84 -5.39 -29.20 1.34
CA LEU A 84 -5.40 -27.89 1.98
C LEU A 84 -4.45 -26.91 1.28
N GLU A 85 -3.24 -27.34 0.92
CA GLU A 85 -2.29 -26.52 0.16
C GLU A 85 -2.90 -26.07 -1.18
N LYS A 86 -3.53 -26.99 -1.91
CA LYS A 86 -4.25 -26.67 -3.15
C LYS A 86 -5.39 -25.67 -2.91
N SER A 87 -6.16 -25.86 -1.84
CA SER A 87 -7.23 -24.93 -1.48
C SER A 87 -6.72 -23.52 -1.19
N VAL A 88 -5.56 -23.38 -0.53
CA VAL A 88 -4.93 -22.07 -0.30
C VAL A 88 -4.51 -21.43 -1.62
N PHE A 89 -3.87 -22.19 -2.52
CA PHE A 89 -3.47 -21.70 -3.84
C PHE A 89 -4.68 -21.25 -4.68
N ASP A 90 -5.74 -22.05 -4.72
CA ASP A 90 -6.95 -21.73 -5.47
C ASP A 90 -7.65 -20.48 -4.90
N PHE A 91 -7.69 -20.34 -3.57
CA PHE A 91 -8.21 -19.14 -2.91
C PHE A 91 -7.40 -17.89 -3.29
N VAL A 92 -6.07 -17.92 -3.21
CA VAL A 92 -5.21 -16.78 -3.58
C VAL A 92 -5.42 -16.40 -5.04
N LYS A 93 -5.50 -17.40 -5.93
CA LYS A 93 -5.75 -17.18 -7.36
C LYS A 93 -7.14 -16.56 -7.60
N GLN A 94 -8.16 -17.00 -6.89
CA GLN A 94 -9.50 -16.41 -6.99
C GLN A 94 -9.51 -14.98 -6.44
N ALA A 95 -8.99 -14.77 -5.23
CA ALA A 95 -8.91 -13.48 -4.56
C ALA A 95 -8.14 -12.44 -5.40
N SER A 96 -7.06 -12.86 -6.08
CA SER A 96 -6.33 -12.00 -7.02
C SER A 96 -7.13 -11.60 -8.26
N ARG A 97 -8.22 -12.31 -8.59
CA ARG A 97 -9.11 -12.03 -9.73
C ARG A 97 -10.36 -11.27 -9.35
N THR A 98 -10.86 -11.40 -8.11
CA THR A 98 -12.16 -10.85 -7.67
C THR A 98 -12.17 -9.38 -7.27
N ASP A 99 -11.05 -8.65 -7.36
CA ASP A 99 -10.97 -7.23 -6.98
C ASP A 99 -11.23 -6.26 -8.15
N MET A 100 -12.28 -6.50 -8.93
CA MET A 100 -12.74 -5.59 -10.00
C MET A 100 -13.96 -4.74 -9.63
N ASP A 101 -14.41 -4.74 -8.37
CA ASP A 101 -15.35 -3.73 -7.85
C ASP A 101 -14.69 -2.97 -6.70
N MET A 102 -13.77 -2.08 -7.05
CA MET A 102 -13.54 -0.91 -6.21
C MET A 102 -14.87 -0.13 -6.20
N PRO A 103 -15.44 0.25 -5.05
CA PRO A 103 -16.67 1.03 -5.05
C PRO A 103 -16.44 2.25 -5.93
N ASP A 104 -17.23 2.34 -6.99
CA ASP A 104 -17.28 3.44 -7.93
C ASP A 104 -17.38 4.75 -7.15
N THR A 105 -16.23 5.40 -6.97
CA THR A 105 -16.15 6.82 -6.67
C THR A 105 -16.09 7.56 -8.00
N SER A 106 -16.95 7.17 -8.94
CA SER A 106 -17.24 7.96 -10.13
C SER A 106 -18.19 9.09 -9.72
N THR A 107 -17.66 10.16 -9.15
CA THR A 107 -18.25 11.50 -9.31
C THR A 107 -17.26 12.58 -8.92
N LEU A 108 -16.56 13.02 -9.97
CA LEU A 108 -16.01 14.36 -10.25
C LEU A 108 -14.55 14.22 -10.66
N LYS A 109 -14.31 14.50 -11.95
CA LYS A 109 -12.98 14.77 -12.49
C LYS A 109 -12.22 15.68 -11.52
N GLN A 110 -11.28 15.16 -10.73
CA GLN A 110 -10.23 16.00 -10.18
C GLN A 110 -9.10 15.99 -11.20
N ALA A 111 -9.33 16.73 -12.29
CA ALA A 111 -8.41 16.85 -13.43
C ALA A 111 -7.09 17.57 -13.10
N ASN A 112 -6.70 17.62 -11.82
CA ASN A 112 -5.50 18.31 -11.39
C ASN A 112 -4.87 17.70 -10.12
N GLN A 113 -5.12 16.42 -9.82
CA GLN A 113 -4.36 15.77 -8.74
C GLN A 113 -2.89 15.64 -9.12
N ILE A 114 -2.02 15.99 -8.18
CA ILE A 114 -0.58 15.84 -8.29
C ILE A 114 -0.11 14.76 -7.32
N LEU A 115 0.89 13.98 -7.75
CA LEU A 115 1.60 13.07 -6.86
C LEU A 115 2.51 13.89 -5.95
N CYS A 116 2.34 13.76 -4.66
CA CYS A 116 3.11 14.46 -3.63
C CYS A 116 3.99 13.48 -2.86
N PHE A 117 5.17 13.95 -2.44
CA PHE A 117 6.13 13.21 -1.62
C PHE A 117 6.43 13.97 -0.34
N TYR A 118 6.31 13.28 0.79
CA TYR A 118 6.72 13.79 2.09
C TYR A 118 7.65 12.79 2.78
N LYS A 119 8.67 13.30 3.48
CA LYS A 119 9.55 12.50 4.33
C LYS A 119 9.56 13.10 5.73
N ASN A 120 9.31 12.28 6.73
CA ASN A 120 9.52 12.69 8.11
C ASN A 120 11.03 12.72 8.40
N THR A 121 11.60 13.91 8.48
CA THR A 121 13.02 14.13 8.81
C THR A 121 13.26 14.31 10.31
N THR A 122 12.21 14.26 11.13
CA THR A 122 12.28 14.39 12.58
C THR A 122 12.52 13.04 13.25
N SER A 123 12.88 13.06 14.52
CA SER A 123 13.03 11.85 15.35
C SER A 123 11.74 11.44 16.06
N GLN A 124 10.61 12.07 15.76
CA GLN A 124 9.31 11.79 16.38
C GLN A 124 8.32 11.20 15.37
N ILE A 125 7.36 10.43 15.86
CA ILE A 125 6.24 9.94 15.04
C ILE A 125 5.32 11.12 14.70
N GLN A 126 4.89 11.18 13.45
CA GLN A 126 4.02 12.23 12.95
C GLN A 126 2.72 11.64 12.40
N ILE A 127 1.65 12.43 12.35
CA ILE A 127 0.43 12.13 11.63
C ILE A 127 0.31 13.16 10.51
N ALA A 128 0.41 12.70 9.26
CA ALA A 128 0.24 13.52 8.07
C ALA A 128 -1.22 13.43 7.60
N ARG A 129 -1.91 14.58 7.55
CA ARG A 129 -3.32 14.69 7.16
C ARG A 129 -3.48 15.71 6.05
N ILE A 130 -4.30 15.43 5.05
CA ILE A 130 -4.68 16.46 4.06
C ILE A 130 -5.90 17.20 4.56
N SER A 131 -5.78 18.52 4.72
CA SER A 131 -6.91 19.42 4.86
C SER A 131 -7.25 19.97 3.47
N ASN A 132 -8.32 19.48 2.84
CA ASN A 132 -8.83 20.08 1.60
C ASN A 132 -10.36 19.97 1.44
N PHE A 133 -10.93 20.90 0.69
CA PHE A 133 -12.35 21.12 0.42
C PHE A 133 -13.05 20.02 -0.40
N SER A 134 -12.36 18.92 -0.71
CA SER A 134 -12.91 17.82 -1.52
C SER A 134 -12.65 16.48 -0.83
N ASN A 135 -13.57 15.53 -1.00
CA ASN A 135 -13.77 14.29 -0.23
C ASN A 135 -12.57 13.31 -0.11
N ASN A 136 -11.35 13.66 -0.54
CA ASN A 136 -10.16 12.85 -0.38
C ASN A 136 -9.64 12.93 1.07
N LYS A 137 -10.13 12.02 1.91
CA LYS A 137 -9.62 11.81 3.27
C LYS A 137 -8.28 11.10 3.21
N PHE A 138 -7.18 11.84 3.39
CA PHE A 138 -5.85 11.27 3.60
C PHE A 138 -5.41 11.53 5.03
N GLU A 139 -5.06 10.46 5.75
CA GLU A 139 -4.43 10.50 7.07
C GLU A 139 -3.50 9.30 7.21
N GLN A 140 -2.24 9.54 7.54
CA GLN A 140 -1.25 8.48 7.69
C GLN A 140 -0.26 8.80 8.81
N VAL A 141 0.05 7.78 9.63
CA VAL A 141 1.17 7.82 10.59
C VAL A 141 2.48 7.71 9.82
N VAL A 142 3.43 8.61 10.09
CA VAL A 142 4.74 8.68 9.44
C VAL A 142 5.84 8.56 10.49
N PHE A 143 6.57 7.46 10.47
CA PHE A 143 7.68 7.18 11.38
C PHE A 143 8.92 8.02 11.05
N PRO A 144 9.84 8.22 12.02
CA PRO A 144 11.12 8.87 11.77
C PRO A 144 11.87 8.26 10.57
N GLY A 145 12.21 9.10 9.58
CA GLY A 145 12.89 8.68 8.36
C GLY A 145 11.98 8.06 7.29
N GLU A 146 10.72 7.78 7.59
CA GLU A 146 9.75 7.21 6.66
C GLU A 146 9.35 8.23 5.58
N GLN A 147 9.03 7.69 4.41
CA GLN A 147 8.58 8.43 3.24
C GLN A 147 7.16 8.02 2.89
N VAL A 148 6.33 9.00 2.55
CA VAL A 148 4.95 8.79 2.12
C VAL A 148 4.70 9.48 0.79
N LEU A 149 3.98 8.79 -0.09
CA LEU A 149 3.53 9.26 -1.39
C LEU A 149 2.01 9.27 -1.39
N PHE A 150 1.41 10.34 -1.89
CA PHE A 150 -0.03 10.53 -1.92
C PHE A 150 -0.48 11.44 -3.05
N GLU A 151 -1.74 11.33 -3.48
CA GLU A 151 -2.32 12.20 -4.51
C GLU A 151 -3.18 13.29 -3.85
N ALA A 152 -2.97 14.54 -4.25
CA ALA A 152 -3.67 15.70 -3.70
C ALA A 152 -3.87 16.79 -4.75
N SER A 153 -4.84 17.70 -4.52
CA SER A 153 -4.92 18.95 -5.28
C SER A 153 -3.68 19.82 -4.99
N PRO A 154 -3.12 20.55 -5.96
CA PRO A 154 -1.96 21.42 -5.72
C PRO A 154 -2.25 22.54 -4.71
N GLU A 155 -3.52 22.91 -4.53
CA GLU A 155 -4.01 23.88 -3.57
C GLU A 155 -4.27 23.28 -2.18
N ALA A 156 -4.18 21.95 -2.01
CA ALA A 156 -4.38 21.27 -0.73
C ALA A 156 -3.23 21.53 0.24
N GLU A 157 -3.49 21.46 1.54
CA GLU A 157 -2.46 21.54 2.57
C GLU A 157 -2.25 20.17 3.24
N LEU A 158 -0.99 19.76 3.36
CA LEU A 158 -0.55 18.66 4.22
C LEU A 158 -0.30 19.21 5.62
N GLU A 159 -1.17 18.84 6.55
CA GLU A 159 -1.04 19.08 7.98
C GLU A 159 -0.18 17.99 8.62
N ILE A 160 0.84 18.39 9.36
CA ILE A 160 1.67 17.48 10.15
C ILE A 160 1.31 17.69 11.62
N HIS A 161 0.78 16.66 12.26
CA HIS A 161 0.46 16.63 13.68
C HIS A 161 1.52 15.81 14.40
N MET A 162 1.98 16.29 15.56
CA MET A 162 2.96 15.59 16.41
C MET A 162 2.39 15.38 17.81
N GLY A 163 2.78 14.28 18.46
CA GLY A 163 2.45 14.06 19.85
C GLY A 163 3.30 14.96 20.76
N ASP A 164 2.65 15.68 21.66
CA ASP A 164 3.26 16.39 22.78
C ASP A 164 2.81 15.78 24.12
N THR A 165 3.29 16.35 25.23
CA THR A 165 2.97 15.88 26.59
C THR A 165 1.48 15.99 26.98
N THR A 166 0.68 16.69 26.18
CA THR A 166 -0.74 17.00 26.45
C THR A 166 -1.72 16.47 25.40
N GLY A 167 -1.23 15.99 24.25
CA GLY A 167 -2.05 15.48 23.15
C GLY A 167 -1.34 15.54 21.80
N THR A 168 -2.11 15.64 20.72
CA THR A 168 -1.59 15.86 19.36
C THR A 168 -1.73 17.34 18.99
N VAL A 169 -0.64 17.98 18.58
CA VAL A 169 -0.64 19.38 18.15
C VAL A 169 -0.27 19.49 16.68
N LEU A 170 -0.98 20.36 15.96
CA LEU A 170 -0.63 20.74 14.59
C LEU A 170 0.75 21.43 14.60
N ALA A 171 1.75 20.74 14.08
CA ALA A 171 3.13 21.21 14.06
C ALA A 171 3.46 21.98 12.78
N ASN A 172 2.89 21.60 11.63
CA ASN A 172 3.20 22.24 10.36
C ASN A 172 2.05 22.12 9.35
N LYS A 173 2.01 23.04 8.38
CA LYS A 173 1.14 23.02 7.21
C LYS A 173 1.96 23.27 5.96
N ILE A 174 1.89 22.37 4.99
CA ILE A 174 2.69 22.42 3.76
C ILE A 174 1.77 22.35 2.56
N LEU A 175 1.83 23.34 1.67
CA LEU A 175 1.06 23.33 0.43
C LEU A 175 1.52 22.18 -0.49
N CYS A 176 0.58 21.39 -1.01
CA CYS A 176 0.88 20.19 -1.79
C CYS A 176 1.61 20.48 -3.10
N SER A 177 1.40 21.66 -3.70
CA SER A 177 2.20 22.10 -4.86
C SER A 177 3.70 22.14 -4.59
N ASN A 178 4.13 22.34 -3.33
CA ASN A 178 5.54 22.30 -2.92
C ASN A 178 6.06 20.87 -2.70
N LEU A 179 5.18 19.87 -2.63
CA LEU A 179 5.51 18.46 -2.42
C LEU A 179 5.47 17.64 -3.71
N LYS A 180 5.17 18.27 -4.84
CA LYS A 180 4.98 17.61 -6.13
C LYS A 180 6.21 16.79 -6.55
N VAL A 181 5.95 15.55 -6.96
CA VAL A 181 6.91 14.68 -7.64
C VAL A 181 6.77 14.90 -9.15
N LEU A 182 7.89 15.19 -9.83
CA LEU A 182 7.97 15.41 -11.27
C LEU A 182 7.84 14.12 -12.07
#